data_AF-A0A5E6NMB4-F1
#
_entry.id   AF-A0A5E6NMB4-F1
#
_cell.length_a   1.000
_cell.length_b   1.000
_cell.length_c   1.000
_cell.angle_alpha   90.00
_cell.angle_beta   90.00
_cell.angle_gamma   90.00
#
_symmetry.space_group_name_H-M   'P 1'
#
loop_
_entity.id
_entity.type
_entity.pdbx_description
1 polymer ?
#
loop_
_entity_poly.entity_id
_entity_poly.type
_entity_poly.pdbx_seq_one_letter_code
_entity_poly.pdbx_strand_id
1 'polypeptide(L)'
;MTGGLGSDTFDYNSNNDGHDTITDFSLSEGDKLDISDLIDYQASNNLADFVSVENIGNNSIVHIDSDGAGIGESYVSITLSNTTLSFEDLSNANALIVL
;
A
#
# COMPACT_ATOMS: atom_id res chain seq x y z
N MET A 1 0.02 3.16 13.18
CA MET A 1 -1.14 2.26 13.38
C MET A 1 -0.66 0.83 13.58
N THR A 2 -1.49 0.03 14.23
CA THR A 2 -1.19 -1.35 14.62
C THR A 2 -2.50 -2.13 14.49
N GLY A 3 -2.52 -3.22 13.74
CA GLY A 3 -3.72 -4.04 13.48
C GLY A 3 -4.02 -5.02 14.62
N GLY A 4 -2.97 -5.64 15.17
CA GLY A 4 -3.06 -6.67 16.20
C GLY A 4 -2.79 -8.06 15.66
N LEU A 5 -3.59 -9.04 16.07
CA LEU A 5 -3.48 -10.42 15.61
C LEU A 5 -4.58 -10.71 14.59
N GLY A 6 -4.23 -11.48 13.55
CA GLY A 6 -5.18 -11.88 12.52
C GLY A 6 -5.11 -11.00 11.28
N SER A 7 -6.09 -11.17 10.38
CA SER A 7 -6.14 -10.44 9.10
C SER A 7 -6.77 -9.08 9.33
N ASP A 8 -5.96 -8.04 9.20
CA ASP A 8 -6.39 -6.65 9.34
C ASP A 8 -6.49 -5.94 7.98
N THR A 9 -7.36 -4.94 7.90
CA THR A 9 -7.46 -4.05 6.73
C THR A 9 -7.20 -2.61 7.17
N PHE A 10 -6.13 -2.03 6.63
CA PHE A 10 -5.75 -0.65 6.85
C PHE A 10 -6.34 0.19 5.73
N ASP A 11 -7.37 0.96 6.07
CA ASP A 11 -8.24 1.67 5.14
C ASP A 11 -7.81 3.14 4.96
N TYR A 12 -7.59 3.56 3.72
CA TYR A 12 -7.14 4.91 3.36
C TYR A 12 -8.12 5.59 2.40
N ASN A 13 -8.81 6.61 2.90
CA ASN A 13 -9.95 7.22 2.21
C ASN A 13 -9.65 8.62 1.62
N SER A 14 -8.46 9.16 1.87
CA SER A 14 -8.04 10.44 1.31
C SER A 14 -6.53 10.60 1.27
N ASN A 15 -6.06 11.48 0.38
CA ASN A 15 -4.63 11.80 0.27
C ASN A 15 -4.03 12.40 1.55
N ASN A 16 -4.86 12.91 2.47
CA ASN A 16 -4.43 13.45 3.75
C ASN A 16 -4.30 12.38 4.85
N ASP A 17 -4.82 11.17 4.61
CA ASP A 17 -4.66 10.00 5.48
C ASP A 17 -3.35 9.25 5.17
N GLY A 18 -2.60 9.69 4.16
CA GLY A 18 -1.29 9.17 3.85
C GLY A 18 -0.21 9.56 4.87
N HIS A 19 0.92 8.88 4.79
CA HIS A 19 2.13 9.04 5.62
C HIS A 19 2.10 8.32 6.98
N ASP A 20 1.18 7.38 7.14
CA ASP A 20 1.14 6.53 8.32
C ASP A 20 2.24 5.48 8.35
N THR A 21 2.58 5.05 9.56
CA THR A 21 3.43 3.89 9.81
C THR A 21 2.60 2.76 10.40
N ILE A 22 2.47 1.65 9.68
CA ILE A 22 1.90 0.39 10.16
C ILE A 22 3.03 -0.42 10.83
N THR A 23 2.83 -0.84 12.08
CA THR A 23 3.93 -1.42 12.89
C THR A 23 4.01 -2.95 12.86
N ASP A 24 2.97 -3.62 12.37
CA ASP A 24 2.77 -5.07 12.48
C ASP A 24 2.21 -5.71 11.22
N PHE A 25 2.32 -5.05 10.06
CA PHE A 25 1.79 -5.55 8.79
C PHE A 25 2.34 -6.94 8.43
N SER A 26 1.45 -7.89 8.17
CA SER A 26 1.74 -9.31 8.06
C SER A 26 1.00 -9.96 6.88
N LEU A 27 1.73 -10.25 5.80
CA LEU A 27 1.20 -11.03 4.67
C LEU A 27 0.77 -12.44 5.10
N SER A 28 1.43 -13.02 6.11
CA SER A 28 1.09 -14.35 6.62
C SER A 28 -0.23 -14.40 7.38
N GLU A 29 -0.61 -13.29 8.02
CA GLU A 29 -1.90 -13.19 8.71
C GLU A 29 -3.02 -12.72 7.79
N GLY A 30 -2.66 -12.20 6.62
CA GLY A 30 -3.60 -11.81 5.57
C GLY A 30 -3.93 -10.32 5.60
N ASP A 31 -3.01 -9.49 6.09
CA ASP A 31 -3.21 -8.05 6.15
C ASP A 31 -3.32 -7.42 4.77
N LYS A 32 -4.10 -6.35 4.71
CA LYS A 32 -4.37 -5.63 3.46
C LYS A 32 -4.30 -4.12 3.65
N LEU A 33 -3.86 -3.45 2.60
CA LEU A 33 -4.02 -2.01 2.41
C LEU A 33 -5.22 -1.81 1.51
N ASP A 34 -6.24 -1.10 1.99
CA ASP A 34 -7.30 -0.58 1.13
C ASP A 34 -6.92 0.82 0.68
N ILE A 35 -6.66 0.93 -0.63
CA ILE A 35 -6.26 2.16 -1.30
C ILE A 35 -7.25 2.50 -2.42
N SER A 36 -8.40 1.84 -2.46
CA SER A 36 -9.40 1.98 -3.52
C SER A 36 -9.90 3.41 -3.66
N ASP A 37 -10.00 4.15 -2.56
CA ASP A 37 -10.40 5.56 -2.54
C ASP A 37 -9.24 6.53 -2.90
N LEU A 38 -7.99 6.05 -2.97
CA LEU A 38 -6.82 6.88 -3.30
C LEU A 38 -6.50 6.89 -4.80
N ILE A 39 -6.98 5.93 -5.57
CA ILE A 39 -6.54 5.68 -6.95
C ILE A 39 -7.70 5.64 -7.95
N ASP A 40 -7.51 6.20 -9.14
CA ASP A 40 -8.43 6.06 -10.28
C ASP A 40 -8.14 4.74 -11.03
N TYR A 41 -8.22 3.63 -10.31
CA TYR A 41 -7.93 2.32 -10.84
C TYR A 41 -9.15 1.69 -11.52
N GLN A 42 -8.93 1.14 -12.71
CA GLN A 42 -9.90 0.32 -13.44
C GLN A 42 -9.29 -1.06 -13.70
N ALA A 43 -10.13 -2.10 -13.83
CA ALA A 43 -9.66 -3.48 -14.00
C ALA A 43 -8.77 -3.72 -15.24
N SER A 44 -8.77 -2.82 -16.23
CA SER A 44 -7.89 -2.86 -17.40
C SER A 44 -6.52 -2.21 -17.17
N ASN A 45 -6.32 -1.50 -16.07
CA ASN A 45 -5.06 -0.85 -15.75
C ASN A 45 -4.03 -1.85 -15.20
N ASN A 46 -2.76 -1.50 -15.39
CA ASN A 46 -1.65 -2.18 -14.74
C ASN A 46 -1.45 -1.61 -13.34
N LEU A 47 -1.61 -2.43 -12.31
CA LEU A 47 -1.49 -1.98 -10.91
C LEU A 47 -0.09 -1.43 -10.58
N ALA A 48 0.95 -1.88 -11.28
CA ALA A 48 2.31 -1.38 -11.09
C ALA A 48 2.48 0.08 -11.56
N ASP A 49 1.51 0.63 -12.28
CA ASP A 49 1.50 2.05 -12.64
C ASP A 49 1.07 2.90 -11.42
N PHE A 50 0.30 2.34 -10.49
CA PHE A 50 -0.28 3.04 -9.32
C PHE A 50 0.46 2.79 -8.01
N VAL A 51 1.15 1.64 -7.89
CA VAL A 51 1.81 1.25 -6.63
C VAL A 51 3.26 0.90 -6.89
N SER A 52 4.15 1.55 -6.15
CA SER A 52 5.57 1.18 -6.10
C SER A 52 6.03 1.00 -4.66
N VAL A 53 7.08 0.21 -4.46
CA VAL A 53 7.62 -0.06 -3.11
C VAL A 53 9.10 0.27 -3.07
N GLU A 54 9.48 1.10 -2.10
CA GLU A 54 10.87 1.45 -1.80
C GLU A 54 11.24 0.89 -0.42
N ASN A 55 12.39 0.23 -0.31
CA ASN A 55 12.87 -0.28 0.97
C ASN A 55 13.93 0.65 1.56
N ILE A 56 13.67 1.19 2.75
CA ILE A 56 14.60 2.06 3.50
C ILE A 56 14.90 1.41 4.86
N GLY A 57 16.12 0.92 5.03
CA GLY A 57 16.50 0.16 6.21
C GLY A 57 15.70 -1.15 6.31
N ASN A 58 14.99 -1.34 7.41
CA ASN A 58 14.13 -2.51 7.63
C ASN A 58 12.65 -2.23 7.30
N ASN A 59 12.34 -1.10 6.67
CA ASN A 59 10.97 -0.71 6.37
C ASN A 59 10.72 -0.75 4.86
N SER A 60 9.49 -1.06 4.48
CA SER A 60 8.96 -0.83 3.14
C SER A 60 8.10 0.42 3.15
N ILE A 61 8.29 1.27 2.15
CA ILE A 61 7.46 2.44 1.89
C ILE A 61 6.68 2.12 0.63
N VAL A 62 5.37 2.00 0.77
CA VAL A 62 4.42 1.83 -0.33
C VAL A 62 4.04 3.21 -0.81
N HIS A 63 4.41 3.55 -2.05
CA HIS A 63 4.07 4.81 -2.70
C HIS A 63 2.84 4.59 -3.57
N ILE A 64 1.82 5.42 -3.39
CA ILE A 64 0.56 5.39 -4.13
C ILE A 64 0.54 6.58 -5.08
N ASP A 65 0.46 6.28 -6.38
CA ASP A 65 0.19 7.21 -7.47
C ASP A 65 -1.31 7.13 -7.81
N SER A 66 -2.02 8.24 -7.62
CA SER A 66 -3.48 8.29 -7.75
C SER A 66 -3.98 8.08 -9.18
N ASP A 67 -3.22 8.49 -10.21
CA ASP A 67 -3.67 8.42 -11.60
C ASP A 67 -2.88 7.41 -12.45
N GLY A 68 -1.79 6.87 -11.90
CA GLY A 68 -0.92 5.91 -12.58
C GLY A 68 -0.18 6.51 -13.78
N ALA A 69 -0.10 7.84 -13.88
CA ALA A 69 0.60 8.53 -14.97
C ALA A 69 2.11 8.69 -14.69
N GLY A 70 2.61 8.14 -13.58
CA GLY A 70 4.00 8.23 -13.17
C GLY A 70 4.24 9.44 -12.27
N ILE A 71 5.52 9.83 -12.10
CA ILE A 71 5.88 10.51 -10.87
C ILE A 71 5.33 11.98 -10.77
N GLY A 72 4.14 12.19 -10.19
CA GLY A 72 3.46 13.50 -9.99
C GLY A 72 3.55 14.08 -8.55
N GLU A 73 2.74 15.10 -8.20
CA GLU A 73 2.79 15.83 -6.90
C GLU A 73 1.79 15.30 -5.84
N SER A 74 1.08 14.18 -6.08
CA SER A 74 0.17 13.56 -5.10
C SER A 74 0.63 12.16 -4.74
N TYR A 75 1.42 12.07 -3.67
CA TYR A 75 1.82 10.80 -3.07
C TYR A 75 1.22 10.63 -1.70
N VAL A 76 0.41 9.61 -1.55
CA VAL A 76 0.29 8.93 -0.26
C VAL A 76 1.46 7.97 -0.15
N SER A 77 2.19 8.04 0.97
CA SER A 77 3.16 6.99 1.32
C SER A 77 2.69 6.25 2.56
N ILE A 78 2.82 4.94 2.57
CA ILE A 78 2.47 4.09 3.71
C ILE A 78 3.74 3.35 4.12
N THR A 79 4.20 3.56 5.35
CA THR A 79 5.39 2.88 5.87
C THR A 79 4.99 1.60 6.58
N LEU A 80 5.47 0.46 6.10
CA LEU A 80 5.39 -0.83 6.77
C LEU A 80 6.67 -1.02 7.57
N SER A 81 6.58 -0.88 8.90
CA SER A 81 7.75 -0.89 9.76
C SER A 81 8.25 -2.32 10.02
N ASN A 82 9.57 -2.51 10.03
CA ASN A 82 10.23 -3.79 10.27
C ASN A 82 9.79 -4.92 9.33
N THR A 83 9.33 -4.53 8.15
CA THR A 83 8.87 -5.40 7.08
C THR A 83 9.56 -4.96 5.79
N THR A 84 10.09 -5.92 5.04
CA THR A 84 10.74 -5.68 3.74
C THR A 84 10.02 -6.51 2.69
N LEU A 85 9.27 -5.83 1.83
CA LEU A 85 8.43 -6.37 0.78
C LEU A 85 8.75 -5.68 -0.55
N SER A 86 8.42 -6.37 -1.63
CA SER A 86 8.35 -5.84 -2.98
C SER A 86 6.91 -5.57 -3.39
N PHE A 87 6.71 -4.88 -4.51
CA PHE A 87 5.39 -4.77 -5.14
C PHE A 87 4.85 -6.18 -5.50
N GLU A 88 5.72 -7.07 -5.98
CA GLU A 88 5.38 -8.45 -6.29
C GLU A 88 4.90 -9.22 -5.06
N ASP A 89 5.48 -9.00 -3.87
CA ASP A 89 5.01 -9.65 -2.64
C ASP A 89 3.59 -9.22 -2.29
N LEU A 90 3.31 -7.91 -2.32
CA LEU A 90 1.99 -7.34 -2.02
C LEU A 90 0.93 -7.80 -3.03
N SER A 91 1.27 -7.75 -4.32
CA SER A 91 0.36 -8.13 -5.40
C SER A 91 0.08 -9.63 -5.43
N ASN A 92 1.11 -10.49 -5.30
CA ASN A 92 0.91 -11.94 -5.29
C ASN A 92 0.13 -12.41 -4.05
N ALA A 93 0.25 -11.70 -2.94
CA ALA A 93 -0.52 -12.00 -1.72
C ALA A 93 -1.96 -11.47 -1.75
N ASN A 94 -2.36 -10.71 -2.79
CA ASN A 94 -3.62 -9.96 -2.84
C ASN A 94 -3.80 -9.03 -1.62
N ALA A 95 -2.70 -8.37 -1.22
CA ALA A 95 -2.63 -7.49 -0.07
C ALA A 95 -3.06 -6.04 -0.38
N LEU A 96 -3.47 -5.76 -1.61
CA LEU A 96 -3.93 -4.46 -2.06
C LEU A 96 -5.40 -4.57 -2.48
N ILE A 97 -6.27 -3.76 -1.88
CA ILE A 97 -7.65 -3.56 -2.32
C ILE A 97 -7.69 -2.27 -3.13
N VAL A 98 -8.21 -2.36 -4.35
CA VAL A 98 -8.14 -1.31 -5.38
C VAL A 98 -9.46 -1.09 -6.11
N LEU A 99 -10.48 -1.93 -5.83
CA LEU A 99 -11.83 -1.91 -6.40
C LEU A 99 -12.85 -2.45 -5.39
#